data_AF-A0A7L2YZD2-F1
#
_entry.id   AF-A0A7L2YZD2-F1
#
_cell.length_a   1.000
_cell.length_b   1.000
_cell.length_c   1.000
_cell.angle_alpha   90.00
_cell.angle_beta   90.00
_cell.angle_gamma   90.00
#
_symmetry.space_group_name_H-M   'P 1'
#
loop_
_entity.id
_entity.type
_entity.pdbx_description
1 polymer ?
#
loop_
_entity_poly.entity_id
_entity_poly.type
_entity_poly.pdbx_seq_one_letter_code
_entity_poly.pdbx_strand_id
1 'polypeptide(L)'
;RKSDTALFGNDRFEGYCIDLLKELAIILGFSYEIRLVEDGKYGAQDEKGQWNGMIKELIDHKADLAVAPLTITHVREKAIDFSKPFMTLGVSILYRKPNGTNPSVFSFLNPLSPDIWMYILLAYLGVSCVLFVIASPYEWYDAHPCNPGSDIVENNFTLLNSFWFGMGALMQQGSELMPKALSTRIIGGIWWFFTLIIISSYTANLAAFLTVERMESPID
;
A
#
# COMPACT_ATOMS: atom_id res chain seq x y z
N ARG A 1 -15.52 21.79 -23.94
CA ARG A 1 -16.76 22.47 -23.47
C ARG A 1 -17.34 23.23 -24.65
N LYS A 2 -18.66 23.30 -24.84
CA LYS A 2 -19.22 24.24 -25.83
C LYS A 2 -19.28 25.62 -25.18
N SER A 3 -18.78 26.64 -25.89
CA SER A 3 -18.89 28.03 -25.45
C SER A 3 -20.36 28.48 -25.52
N ASP A 4 -20.79 29.30 -24.57
CA ASP A 4 -22.11 29.94 -24.58
C ASP A 4 -22.22 31.03 -25.67
N THR A 5 -21.09 31.52 -26.18
CA THR A 5 -21.01 32.52 -27.25
C THR A 5 -20.40 31.93 -28.53
N ALA A 6 -20.88 32.41 -29.69
CA ALA A 6 -20.31 32.06 -30.98
C ALA A 6 -18.93 32.71 -31.15
N LEU A 7 -17.90 31.86 -31.26
CA LEU A 7 -16.51 32.28 -31.44
C LEU A 7 -16.16 32.31 -32.93
N PHE A 8 -15.36 33.28 -33.36
CA PHE A 8 -14.95 33.47 -34.76
C PHE A 8 -13.44 33.58 -34.88
N GLY A 9 -12.88 33.17 -36.03
CA GLY A 9 -11.45 33.29 -36.31
C GLY A 9 -10.57 32.49 -35.34
N ASN A 10 -9.53 33.13 -34.80
CA ASN A 10 -8.55 32.55 -33.88
C ASN A 10 -9.14 32.26 -32.49
N ASP A 11 -10.15 33.03 -32.06
CA ASP A 11 -10.75 32.92 -30.72
C ASP A 11 -11.56 31.62 -30.53
N ARG A 12 -11.71 30.83 -31.58
CA ARG A 12 -12.34 29.49 -31.53
C ARG A 12 -11.46 28.44 -30.84
N PHE A 13 -10.18 28.72 -30.66
CA PHE A 13 -9.19 27.77 -30.14
C PHE A 13 -8.62 28.27 -28.81
N GLU A 14 -8.44 27.34 -27.88
CA GLU A 14 -7.79 27.59 -26.59
C GLU A 14 -6.85 26.44 -26.24
N GLY A 15 -5.85 26.70 -25.41
CA GLY A 15 -4.93 25.69 -24.88
C GLY A 15 -3.47 26.06 -25.02
N TYR A 16 -2.60 25.17 -24.53
CA TYR A 16 -1.16 25.43 -24.37
C TYR A 16 -0.45 25.95 -25.63
N CYS A 17 -0.69 25.32 -26.79
CA CYS A 17 -0.05 25.73 -28.04
C CYS A 17 -0.57 27.08 -28.56
N ILE A 18 -1.80 27.45 -28.21
CA ILE A 18 -2.42 28.72 -28.63
C ILE A 18 -1.81 29.86 -27.82
N ASP A 19 -1.66 29.68 -26.52
CA ASP A 19 -1.02 30.65 -25.64
C ASP A 19 0.46 30.84 -26.03
N LEU A 20 1.16 29.74 -26.32
CA LEU A 20 2.54 29.79 -26.80
C LEU A 20 2.67 30.59 -28.12
N LEU A 21 1.80 30.33 -29.10
CA LEU A 21 1.81 31.04 -30.38
C LEU A 21 1.52 32.54 -30.19
N LYS A 22 0.59 32.88 -29.30
CA LYS A 22 0.25 34.28 -28.98
C LYS A 22 1.45 35.03 -28.38
N GLU A 23 2.15 34.42 -27.43
CA GLU A 23 3.36 35.02 -26.85
C GLU A 23 4.48 35.19 -27.89
N LEU A 24 4.69 34.19 -28.76
CA LEU A 24 5.64 34.29 -29.86
C LEU A 24 5.29 35.43 -30.83
N ALA A 25 4.00 35.59 -31.16
CA ALA A 25 3.51 36.65 -32.04
C ALA A 25 3.72 38.05 -31.44
N ILE A 26 3.53 38.21 -30.12
CA ILE A 26 3.77 39.47 -29.41
C ILE A 26 5.26 39.83 -29.41
N ILE A 27 6.13 38.86 -29.13
CA ILE A 27 7.58 39.09 -29.03
C ILE A 27 8.20 39.38 -30.41
N LEU A 28 7.79 38.61 -31.43
CA LEU A 28 8.38 38.68 -32.78
C LEU A 28 7.64 39.66 -33.71
N GLY A 29 6.43 40.08 -33.35
CA GLY A 29 5.66 41.10 -34.08
C GLY A 29 5.01 40.60 -35.38
N PHE A 30 4.57 39.34 -35.45
CA PHE A 30 3.86 38.80 -36.62
C PHE A 30 2.36 38.58 -36.36
N SER A 31 1.56 38.70 -37.42
CA SER A 31 0.14 38.31 -37.43
C SER A 31 -0.03 36.86 -37.86
N TYR A 32 -1.02 36.16 -37.32
CA TYR A 32 -1.24 34.74 -37.62
C TYR A 32 -2.73 34.40 -37.77
N GLU A 33 -3.01 33.37 -38.56
CA GLU A 33 -4.34 32.77 -38.70
C GLU A 33 -4.24 31.28 -38.34
N ILE A 34 -5.05 30.83 -37.38
CA ILE A 34 -5.05 29.43 -36.95
C ILE A 34 -5.97 28.62 -37.87
N ARG A 35 -5.40 27.60 -38.49
CA ARG A 35 -6.11 26.60 -39.28
C ARG A 35 -5.84 25.20 -38.75
N LEU A 36 -6.87 24.35 -38.83
CA LEU A 36 -6.72 22.93 -38.55
C LEU A 36 -6.31 22.22 -39.84
N VAL A 37 -5.37 21.29 -39.71
CA VAL A 37 -4.99 20.38 -40.79
C VAL A 37 -6.22 19.62 -41.30
N GLU A 38 -6.39 19.54 -42.62
CA GLU A 38 -7.63 19.01 -43.23
C GLU A 38 -7.89 17.53 -42.89
N ASP A 39 -6.82 16.74 -42.78
CA ASP A 39 -6.90 15.28 -42.56
C ASP A 39 -6.83 14.87 -41.07
N GLY A 40 -6.61 15.83 -40.16
CA GLY A 40 -6.45 15.58 -38.73
C GLY A 40 -5.19 14.81 -38.33
N LYS A 41 -4.18 14.67 -39.21
CA LYS A 41 -2.98 13.84 -38.96
C LYS A 41 -1.74 14.68 -38.73
N TYR A 42 -0.82 14.13 -37.94
CA TYR A 42 0.50 14.74 -37.71
C TYR A 42 1.37 14.79 -38.97
N GLY A 43 1.30 13.73 -39.77
CA GLY A 43 2.15 13.52 -40.93
C GLY A 43 2.97 12.25 -40.81
N ALA A 44 2.76 11.37 -41.78
CA ALA A 44 3.45 10.11 -41.99
C ALA A 44 3.77 9.97 -43.48
N GLN A 45 4.86 9.27 -43.76
CA GLN A 45 5.29 8.98 -45.12
C GLN A 45 4.65 7.65 -45.58
N ASP A 46 4.02 7.67 -46.75
CA ASP A 46 3.49 6.47 -47.40
C ASP A 46 4.63 5.64 -48.05
N GLU A 47 4.35 4.41 -48.49
CA GLU A 47 5.33 3.52 -49.14
C GLU A 47 5.97 4.15 -50.39
N LYS A 48 5.24 5.07 -51.05
CA LYS A 48 5.69 5.84 -52.21
C LYS A 48 6.53 7.07 -51.86
N GLY A 49 6.84 7.28 -50.59
CA GLY A 49 7.61 8.43 -50.12
C GLY A 49 6.79 9.73 -49.97
N GLN A 50 5.47 9.69 -50.17
CA GLN A 50 4.60 10.86 -50.11
C GLN A 50 4.18 11.17 -48.67
N TRP A 51 4.25 12.44 -48.28
CA TRP A 51 3.82 12.91 -46.96
C TRP A 51 2.33 13.24 -46.92
N ASN A 52 1.73 13.20 -45.72
CA ASN A 52 0.40 13.71 -45.41
C ASN A 52 0.42 14.60 -44.15
N GLY A 53 -0.75 15.01 -43.65
CA GLY A 53 -0.90 15.78 -42.42
C GLY A 53 -0.19 17.14 -42.44
N MET A 54 0.12 17.63 -41.24
CA MET A 54 0.80 18.91 -41.04
C MET A 54 2.14 18.99 -41.78
N ILE A 55 2.87 17.86 -41.89
CA ILE A 55 4.17 17.84 -42.59
C ILE A 55 3.99 18.13 -44.07
N LYS A 56 2.98 17.55 -44.72
CA LYS A 56 2.70 17.84 -46.14
C LYS A 56 2.32 19.31 -46.33
N GLU A 57 1.50 19.87 -45.45
CA GLU A 57 1.08 21.26 -45.56
C GLU A 57 2.25 22.25 -45.46
N LEU A 58 3.28 21.92 -44.66
CA LEU A 58 4.52 22.70 -44.62
C LEU A 58 5.37 22.54 -45.88
N ILE A 59 5.49 21.32 -46.44
CA ILE A 59 6.24 21.06 -47.68
C ILE A 59 5.59 21.77 -48.87
N ASP A 60 4.26 21.71 -48.96
CA ASP A 60 3.48 22.33 -50.03
C ASP A 60 3.28 23.85 -49.82
N HIS A 61 3.85 24.44 -48.76
CA HIS A 61 3.65 25.83 -48.35
C HIS A 61 2.17 26.24 -48.24
N LYS A 62 1.31 25.30 -47.85
CA LYS A 62 -0.08 25.59 -47.47
C LYS A 62 -0.18 26.20 -46.06
N ALA A 63 0.80 25.88 -45.22
CA ALA A 63 1.00 26.47 -43.90
C ALA A 63 2.44 26.96 -43.77
N ASP A 64 2.64 28.10 -43.11
CA ASP A 64 3.97 28.69 -42.90
C ASP A 64 4.63 28.17 -41.61
N LEU A 65 3.83 27.78 -40.62
CA LEU A 65 4.30 27.34 -39.31
C LEU A 65 3.34 26.30 -38.72
N ALA A 66 3.89 25.24 -38.13
CA ALA A 66 3.13 24.26 -37.36
C ALA A 66 3.47 24.35 -35.87
N VAL A 67 2.57 24.94 -35.07
CA VAL A 67 2.67 24.94 -33.60
C VAL A 67 1.73 23.88 -33.04
N ALA A 68 2.27 22.69 -32.79
CA ALA A 68 1.52 21.51 -32.37
C ALA A 68 2.40 20.59 -31.50
N PRO A 69 1.82 19.60 -30.79
CA PRO A 69 2.58 18.55 -30.11
C PRO A 69 3.18 17.56 -31.13
N LEU A 70 4.08 18.04 -31.99
CA LEU A 70 4.71 17.27 -33.05
C LEU A 70 6.06 16.73 -32.58
N THR A 71 6.16 15.41 -32.43
CA THR A 71 7.41 14.74 -32.07
C THR A 71 8.46 14.89 -33.18
N ILE A 72 9.62 15.43 -32.81
CA ILE A 72 10.81 15.50 -33.66
C ILE A 72 11.33 14.07 -33.87
N THR A 73 11.33 13.61 -35.11
CA THR A 73 11.91 12.32 -35.49
C THR A 73 12.83 12.51 -36.69
N HIS A 74 13.84 11.66 -36.81
CA HIS A 74 14.84 11.75 -37.88
C HIS A 74 14.23 11.73 -39.30
N VAL A 75 13.13 11.00 -39.51
CA VAL A 75 12.46 10.96 -40.82
C VAL A 75 11.77 12.28 -41.15
N ARG A 76 11.22 12.97 -40.13
CA ARG A 76 10.55 14.26 -40.30
C ARG A 76 11.55 15.40 -40.47
N GLU A 77 12.65 15.36 -39.72
CA GLU A 77 13.75 16.33 -39.80
C GLU A 77 14.42 16.36 -41.19
N LYS A 78 14.35 15.26 -41.95
CA LYS A 78 14.80 15.23 -43.35
C LYS A 78 13.86 15.95 -44.32
N ALA A 79 12.61 16.19 -43.94
CA ALA A 79 11.59 16.78 -44.80
C ALA A 79 11.31 18.24 -44.45
N ILE A 80 11.42 18.60 -43.17
CA ILE A 80 11.18 19.95 -42.64
C ILE A 80 12.19 20.27 -41.53
N ASP A 81 12.46 21.56 -41.34
CA ASP A 81 13.31 22.03 -40.25
C ASP A 81 12.52 22.16 -38.94
N PHE A 82 13.16 21.85 -37.82
CA PHE A 82 12.61 22.01 -36.48
C PHE A 82 13.40 23.05 -35.67
N SER A 83 12.72 23.76 -34.79
CA SER A 83 13.36 24.53 -33.72
C SER A 83 13.90 23.62 -32.62
N LYS A 84 14.56 24.21 -31.61
CA LYS A 84 14.91 23.45 -30.39
C LYS A 84 13.64 23.02 -29.67
N PRO A 85 13.59 21.79 -29.11
CA PRO A 85 12.42 21.31 -28.41
C PRO A 85 12.13 22.21 -27.20
N PHE A 86 10.87 22.65 -27.07
CA PHE A 86 10.41 23.48 -25.94
C PHE A 86 9.88 22.65 -24.77
N MET A 87 9.58 21.35 -24.98
CA MET A 87 9.10 20.42 -23.96
C MET A 87 9.68 19.04 -24.21
N THR A 88 10.23 18.42 -23.16
CA THR A 88 10.73 17.05 -23.20
C THR A 88 9.66 16.09 -22.66
N LEU A 89 9.35 15.07 -23.46
CA LEU A 89 8.32 14.07 -23.16
C LEU A 89 8.93 12.68 -23.39
N GLY A 90 8.47 11.70 -22.61
CA GLY A 90 8.84 10.29 -22.77
C GLY A 90 7.60 9.42 -22.96
N VAL A 91 7.81 8.17 -23.37
CA VAL A 91 6.75 7.17 -23.39
C VAL A 91 6.43 6.79 -21.95
N SER A 92 5.17 6.93 -21.55
CA SER A 92 4.68 6.53 -20.24
C SER A 92 3.54 5.52 -20.39
N ILE A 93 3.40 4.64 -19.39
CA ILE A 93 2.33 3.63 -19.36
C ILE A 93 1.23 4.15 -18.45
N LEU A 94 0.04 4.32 -19.03
CA LEU A 94 -1.17 4.63 -18.27
C LEU A 94 -1.86 3.31 -17.90
N TYR A 95 -2.02 3.06 -16.60
CA TYR A 95 -2.78 1.91 -16.09
C TYR A 95 -3.88 2.35 -15.12
N ARG A 96 -4.91 1.53 -14.99
CA ARG A 96 -6.02 1.79 -14.08
C ARG A 96 -5.54 1.60 -12.64
N LYS A 97 -5.75 2.61 -11.78
CA LYS A 97 -5.51 2.48 -10.34
C LYS A 97 -6.21 1.23 -9.81
N PRO A 98 -5.50 0.29 -9.17
CA PRO A 98 -6.13 -0.90 -8.60
C PRO A 98 -7.13 -0.48 -7.52
N ASN A 99 -8.27 -1.16 -7.48
CA ASN A 99 -9.21 -0.98 -6.38
C ASN A 99 -8.53 -1.51 -5.11
N GLY A 100 -8.56 -0.73 -4.02
CA GLY A 100 -8.05 -1.20 -2.73
C GLY A 100 -8.74 -2.49 -2.31
N THR A 101 -7.98 -3.45 -1.81
CA THR A 101 -8.54 -4.68 -1.23
C THR A 101 -9.27 -4.32 0.05
N ASN A 102 -10.56 -4.64 0.13
CA ASN A 102 -11.31 -4.48 1.37
C ASN A 102 -10.72 -5.42 2.44
N PRO A 103 -10.51 -4.97 3.68
CA PRO A 103 -10.01 -5.83 4.74
C PRO A 103 -10.97 -7.00 4.96
N SER A 104 -10.44 -8.22 4.99
CA SER A 104 -11.22 -9.43 5.27
C SER A 104 -11.66 -9.45 6.74
N VAL A 105 -12.68 -10.26 7.07
CA VAL A 105 -13.21 -10.41 8.44
C VAL A 105 -12.13 -10.81 9.45
N PHE A 106 -11.09 -11.51 9.00
CA PHE A 106 -9.94 -11.95 9.82
C PHE A 106 -8.71 -11.04 9.70
N SER A 107 -8.86 -9.81 9.20
CA SER A 107 -7.73 -8.89 9.03
C SER A 107 -7.01 -8.54 10.34
N PHE A 108 -7.63 -8.77 11.49
CA PHE A 108 -6.99 -8.63 12.80
C PHE A 108 -5.92 -9.69 13.08
N LEU A 109 -5.91 -10.83 12.37
CA LEU A 109 -4.86 -11.85 12.51
C LEU A 109 -3.62 -11.57 11.66
N ASN A 110 -3.75 -10.74 10.62
CA ASN A 110 -2.68 -10.37 9.69
C ASN A 110 -1.42 -9.71 10.30
N PRO A 111 -1.45 -9.01 11.47
CA PRO A 111 -0.26 -8.42 12.07
C PRO A 111 0.82 -9.43 12.50
N LEU A 112 0.46 -10.72 12.61
CA LEU A 112 1.37 -11.82 12.90
C LEU A 112 1.24 -12.91 11.84
N SER A 113 2.35 -13.54 11.48
CA SER A 113 2.34 -14.68 10.54
C SER A 113 1.52 -15.84 11.12
N PRO A 114 0.79 -16.62 10.30
CA PRO A 114 0.11 -17.84 10.74
C PRO A 114 1.04 -18.82 11.48
N ASP A 115 2.32 -18.86 11.14
CA ASP A 115 3.30 -19.71 11.83
C ASP A 115 3.48 -19.31 13.30
N ILE A 116 3.50 -18.00 13.59
CA ILE A 116 3.64 -17.47 14.96
C ILE A 116 2.41 -17.83 15.78
N TRP A 117 1.21 -17.77 15.19
CA TRP A 117 -0.01 -18.19 15.85
C TRP A 117 0.03 -19.67 16.25
N MET A 118 0.54 -20.54 15.36
CA MET A 118 0.74 -21.95 15.66
C MET A 118 1.76 -22.15 16.80
N TYR A 119 2.87 -21.42 16.79
CA TYR A 119 3.87 -21.49 17.86
C TYR A 119 3.35 -21.00 19.21
N ILE A 120 2.53 -19.95 19.24
CA ILE A 120 1.87 -19.46 20.48
C ILE A 120 0.95 -20.54 21.05
N LEU A 121 0.14 -21.19 20.19
CA LEU A 121 -0.76 -22.26 20.62
C LEU A 121 0.02 -23.48 21.16
N LEU A 122 1.09 -23.88 20.47
CA LEU A 122 1.94 -24.99 20.91
C LEU A 122 2.65 -24.67 22.23
N ALA A 123 3.20 -23.46 22.37
CA ALA A 123 3.85 -23.01 23.60
C ALA A 123 2.87 -22.95 24.77
N TYR A 124 1.64 -22.46 24.55
CA TYR A 124 0.58 -22.45 25.55
C TYR A 124 0.22 -23.86 26.05
N LEU A 125 0.06 -24.82 25.12
CA LEU A 125 -0.19 -26.22 25.48
C LEU A 125 0.99 -26.81 26.25
N GLY A 126 2.22 -26.55 25.80
CA GLY A 126 3.45 -27.01 26.45
C GLY A 126 3.59 -26.49 27.88
N VAL A 127 3.42 -25.18 28.10
CA VAL A 127 3.52 -24.57 29.44
C VAL A 127 2.43 -25.08 30.37
N SER A 128 1.20 -25.25 29.87
CA SER A 128 0.10 -25.79 30.67
C SER A 128 0.36 -27.23 31.11
N CYS A 129 0.92 -28.07 30.22
CA CYS A 129 1.34 -29.43 30.55
C CYS A 129 2.50 -29.46 31.56
N VAL A 130 3.51 -28.61 31.38
CA VAL A 130 4.67 -28.52 32.30
C VAL A 130 4.21 -28.05 33.69
N LEU A 131 3.33 -27.05 33.75
CA LEU A 131 2.71 -26.59 34.99
C LEU A 131 1.96 -27.72 35.68
N PHE A 132 1.13 -28.47 34.96
CA PHE A 132 0.40 -29.62 35.52
C PHE A 132 1.33 -30.70 36.10
N VAL A 133 2.40 -31.07 35.37
CA VAL A 133 3.35 -32.11 35.81
C VAL A 133 4.12 -31.68 37.07
N ILE A 134 4.47 -30.39 37.18
CA ILE A 134 5.24 -29.86 38.33
C ILE A 134 4.32 -29.54 39.50
N ALA A 135 3.09 -29.09 39.26
CA ALA A 135 2.12 -28.82 40.30
C ALA A 135 1.61 -30.12 40.96
N SER A 136 1.53 -31.22 40.21
CA SER A 136 1.04 -32.51 40.70
C SER A 136 1.80 -33.05 41.93
N PRO A 137 3.15 -32.95 42.04
CA PRO A 137 3.87 -33.34 43.26
C PRO A 137 4.20 -32.19 44.24
N TYR A 138 4.32 -30.93 43.79
CA TYR A 138 4.88 -29.84 44.61
C TYR A 138 3.87 -28.82 45.16
N GLU A 139 2.60 -28.85 44.76
CA GLU A 139 1.60 -27.84 45.16
C GLU A 139 0.51 -28.34 46.12
N TRP A 140 0.75 -29.49 46.73
CA TRP A 140 -0.04 -29.98 47.86
C TRP A 140 0.14 -29.04 49.07
N TYR A 141 -0.95 -28.42 49.53
CA TYR A 141 -0.97 -27.55 50.70
C TYR A 141 -2.15 -27.87 51.62
N ASP A 142 -1.95 -27.75 52.93
CA ASP A 142 -3.01 -27.98 53.92
C ASP A 142 -4.06 -26.88 53.86
N ALA A 143 -5.28 -27.22 53.43
CA ALA A 143 -6.36 -26.25 53.23
C ALA A 143 -6.75 -25.48 54.51
N HIS A 144 -6.56 -26.09 55.69
CA HIS A 144 -6.97 -25.56 57.00
C HIS A 144 -5.84 -25.66 58.04
N PRO A 145 -4.83 -24.76 58.01
CA PRO A 145 -3.70 -24.80 58.93
C PRO A 145 -4.07 -24.57 60.41
N CYS A 146 -5.30 -24.13 60.68
CA CYS A 146 -5.81 -23.87 62.04
C CYS A 146 -6.46 -25.10 62.71
N ASN A 147 -6.59 -26.24 62.03
CA ASN A 147 -7.17 -27.47 62.59
C ASN A 147 -6.12 -28.60 62.62
N PRO A 148 -5.47 -28.87 63.76
CA PRO A 148 -4.29 -29.76 63.86
C PRO A 148 -4.58 -31.26 63.69
N GLY A 149 -5.71 -31.64 63.09
CA GLY A 149 -6.11 -33.02 62.83
C GLY A 149 -6.79 -33.26 61.48
N SER A 150 -6.75 -32.30 60.55
CA SER A 150 -7.24 -32.50 59.18
C SER A 150 -6.08 -32.62 58.19
N ASP A 151 -5.71 -33.85 57.82
CA ASP A 151 -4.72 -34.15 56.76
C ASP A 151 -5.29 -33.94 55.34
N ILE A 152 -6.20 -32.99 55.16
CA ILE A 152 -6.82 -32.72 53.86
C ILE A 152 -5.93 -31.74 53.12
N VAL A 153 -5.07 -32.31 52.27
CA VAL A 153 -4.18 -31.56 51.41
C VAL A 153 -4.88 -31.31 50.07
N GLU A 154 -4.93 -30.05 49.64
CA GLU A 154 -5.61 -29.66 48.40
C GLU A 154 -4.58 -29.24 47.35
N ASN A 155 -4.81 -29.69 46.10
CA ASN A 155 -4.09 -29.23 44.93
C ASN A 155 -5.10 -28.64 43.93
N ASN A 156 -5.07 -27.31 43.76
CA ASN A 156 -5.99 -26.61 42.88
C ASN A 156 -5.55 -26.62 41.41
N PHE A 157 -4.35 -27.12 41.08
CA PHE A 157 -3.84 -27.22 39.72
C PHE A 157 -4.20 -28.57 39.09
N THR A 158 -5.47 -28.73 38.71
CA THR A 158 -5.88 -29.76 37.76
C THR A 158 -5.44 -29.37 36.33
N LEU A 159 -5.49 -30.32 35.39
CA LEU A 159 -5.11 -30.06 33.99
C LEU A 159 -5.94 -28.94 33.35
N LEU A 160 -7.25 -28.88 33.64
CA LEU A 160 -8.13 -27.80 33.19
C LEU A 160 -7.77 -26.45 33.83
N ASN A 161 -7.46 -26.46 35.12
CA ASN A 161 -7.06 -25.26 35.87
C ASN A 161 -5.69 -24.72 35.43
N SER A 162 -4.78 -25.60 35.00
CA SER A 162 -3.48 -25.24 34.42
C SER A 162 -3.64 -24.55 33.06
N PHE A 163 -4.57 -25.03 32.23
CA PHE A 163 -4.95 -24.34 31.00
C PHE A 163 -5.58 -22.97 31.28
N TRP A 164 -6.49 -22.91 32.25
CA TRP A 164 -7.13 -21.66 32.65
C TRP A 164 -6.12 -20.61 33.15
N PHE A 165 -5.13 -21.04 33.95
CA PHE A 165 -4.00 -20.21 34.37
C PHE A 165 -3.22 -19.66 33.16
N GLY A 166 -2.86 -20.53 32.21
CA GLY A 166 -2.14 -20.14 31.00
C GLY A 166 -2.92 -19.15 30.13
N MET A 167 -4.25 -19.32 30.02
CA MET A 167 -5.15 -18.46 29.25
C MET A 167 -5.31 -17.09 29.92
N GLY A 168 -5.49 -17.05 31.24
CA GLY A 168 -5.59 -15.80 32.01
C GLY A 168 -4.33 -14.93 31.90
N ALA A 169 -3.15 -15.57 31.85
CA ALA A 169 -1.90 -14.87 31.59
C ALA A 169 -1.81 -14.30 30.15
N LEU A 170 -2.25 -15.05 29.14
CA LEU A 170 -2.27 -14.61 27.74
C LEU A 170 -3.25 -13.47 27.50
N MET A 171 -4.37 -13.43 28.23
CA MET A 171 -5.35 -12.33 28.14
C MET A 171 -5.00 -11.12 29.02
N GLN A 172 -3.88 -11.16 29.76
CA GLN A 172 -3.50 -10.15 30.76
C GLN A 172 -4.55 -9.92 31.87
N GLN A 173 -5.48 -10.87 32.07
CA GLN A 173 -6.55 -10.78 33.07
C GLN A 173 -6.15 -11.40 34.41
N GLY A 174 -5.06 -12.18 34.43
CA GLY A 174 -4.64 -12.93 35.60
C GLY A 174 -5.53 -14.16 35.84
N SER A 175 -5.25 -14.89 36.90
CA SER A 175 -6.02 -16.05 37.32
C SER A 175 -6.27 -16.02 38.81
N GLU A 176 -7.42 -16.51 39.24
CA GLU A 176 -7.73 -16.71 40.66
C GLU A 176 -6.85 -17.79 41.30
N LEU A 177 -6.22 -18.62 40.47
CA LEU A 177 -5.24 -19.64 40.86
C LEU A 177 -3.87 -18.99 41.04
N MET A 178 -3.37 -19.00 42.28
CA MET A 178 -2.05 -18.45 42.62
C MET A 178 -1.05 -19.58 42.89
N PRO A 179 0.03 -19.70 42.09
CA PRO A 179 1.06 -20.70 42.33
C PRO A 179 1.77 -20.43 43.66
N LYS A 180 1.87 -21.47 44.50
CA LYS A 180 2.46 -21.37 45.85
C LYS A 180 3.92 -21.81 45.86
N ALA A 181 4.28 -22.83 45.08
CA ALA A 181 5.64 -23.35 45.01
C ALA A 181 6.58 -22.40 44.24
N LEU A 182 7.86 -22.39 44.61
CA LEU A 182 8.87 -21.56 43.94
C LEU A 182 9.03 -21.96 42.46
N SER A 183 8.99 -23.26 42.16
CA SER A 183 9.13 -23.81 40.81
C SER A 183 8.01 -23.36 39.87
N THR A 184 6.75 -23.44 40.30
CA THR A 184 5.58 -23.02 39.53
C THR A 184 5.53 -21.50 39.34
N ARG A 185 5.99 -20.73 40.33
CA ARG A 185 6.15 -19.26 40.21
C ARG A 185 7.18 -18.86 39.18
N ILE A 186 8.33 -19.53 39.09
CA ILE A 186 9.35 -19.24 38.08
C ILE A 186 8.79 -19.49 36.68
N ILE A 187 8.11 -20.62 36.47
CA ILE A 187 7.49 -20.96 35.18
C ILE A 187 6.41 -19.94 34.81
N GLY A 188 5.53 -19.60 35.76
CA GLY A 188 4.51 -18.58 35.57
C GLY A 188 5.11 -17.21 35.24
N GLY A 189 6.21 -16.82 35.89
CA GLY A 189 6.92 -15.57 35.62
C GLY A 189 7.55 -15.52 34.22
N ILE A 190 8.16 -16.62 33.76
CA ILE A 190 8.70 -16.72 32.40
C ILE A 190 7.58 -16.67 31.37
N TRP A 191 6.47 -17.39 31.61
CA TRP A 191 5.29 -17.36 30.74
C TRP A 191 4.65 -15.96 30.67
N TRP A 192 4.58 -15.27 31.81
CA TRP A 192 4.07 -13.92 31.87
C TRP A 192 4.95 -12.93 31.10
N PHE A 193 6.28 -13.04 31.23
CA PHE A 193 7.21 -12.21 30.46
C PHE A 193 7.11 -12.49 28.95
N PHE A 194 6.99 -13.75 28.55
CA PHE A 194 6.80 -14.16 27.16
C PHE A 194 5.50 -13.58 26.57
N THR A 195 4.37 -13.76 27.25
CA THR A 195 3.06 -13.26 26.80
C THR A 195 3.04 -11.73 26.70
N LEU A 196 3.68 -11.02 27.63
CA LEU A 196 3.85 -9.56 27.56
C LEU A 196 4.56 -9.13 26.27
N ILE A 197 5.70 -9.75 25.93
CA ILE A 197 6.44 -9.44 24.70
C ILE A 197 5.58 -9.68 23.47
N ILE A 198 4.87 -10.82 23.41
CA ILE A 198 4.03 -11.17 22.26
C ILE A 198 2.91 -10.15 22.05
N ILE A 199 2.19 -9.76 23.11
CA ILE A 199 1.08 -8.82 23.00
C ILE A 199 1.59 -7.41 22.67
N SER A 200 2.72 -7.01 23.24
CA SER A 200 3.38 -5.74 22.89
C SER A 200 3.80 -5.71 21.42
N SER A 201 4.32 -6.81 20.89
CA SER A 201 4.70 -6.90 19.47
C SER A 201 3.46 -6.91 18.55
N TYR A 202 2.42 -7.66 18.91
CA TYR A 202 1.16 -7.68 18.17
C TYR A 202 0.53 -6.28 18.10
N THR A 203 0.45 -5.57 19.22
CA THR A 203 -0.12 -4.22 19.28
C THR A 203 0.70 -3.22 18.46
N ALA A 204 2.04 -3.30 18.50
CA ALA A 204 2.92 -2.48 17.66
C ALA A 204 2.73 -2.76 16.16
N ASN A 205 2.70 -4.03 15.77
CA ASN A 205 2.52 -4.43 14.36
C ASN A 205 1.12 -4.10 13.84
N LEU A 206 0.10 -4.24 14.67
CA LEU A 206 -1.27 -3.86 14.34
C LEU A 206 -1.37 -2.35 14.10
N ALA A 207 -0.76 -1.54 14.96
CA ALA A 207 -0.69 -0.09 14.78
C ALA A 207 0.00 0.27 13.45
N ALA A 208 1.14 -0.35 13.16
CA ALA A 208 1.84 -0.16 11.90
C ALA A 208 0.97 -0.55 10.69
N PHE A 209 0.29 -1.70 10.76
CA PHE A 209 -0.60 -2.19 9.71
C PHE A 209 -1.77 -1.24 9.42
N LEU A 210 -2.35 -0.62 10.46
CA LEU A 210 -3.43 0.35 10.31
C LEU A 210 -2.96 1.69 9.73
N THR A 211 -1.68 2.06 9.93
CA THR A 211 -1.12 3.29 9.39
C THR A 211 -0.60 3.18 7.96
N VAL A 212 -0.27 1.97 7.50
CA VAL A 212 0.30 1.74 6.18
C VAL A 212 -0.81 1.29 5.23
N GLU A 213 -1.34 2.22 4.45
CA GLU A 213 -1.96 1.86 3.18
C GLU A 213 -0.85 1.37 2.24
N ARG A 214 -0.69 0.05 2.08
CA ARG A 214 0.19 -0.51 1.06
C ARG A 214 -0.33 -0.08 -0.31
N MET A 215 0.23 1.00 -0.86
CA MET A 215 0.22 1.23 -2.30
C MET A 215 1.24 0.29 -2.93
N GLU A 216 0.96 -1.01 -2.94
CA GLU A 216 1.68 -1.92 -3.84
C GLU A 216 1.29 -1.53 -5.26
N SER A 217 2.23 -0.90 -5.96
CA SER A 217 2.09 -0.67 -7.41
C SER A 217 2.24 -2.04 -8.08
N PRO A 218 1.24 -2.52 -8.83
CA PRO A 218 1.36 -3.80 -9.53
C PRO A 218 2.34 -3.74 -10.73
N ILE A 219 2.88 -2.56 -11.03
CA ILE A 219 3.77 -2.27 -12.17
C ILE A 219 4.87 -1.32 -11.69
N ASP A 220 6.13 -1.63 -12.00
CA ASP A 220 7.30 -0.78 -11.75
C ASP A 220 7.33 0.46 -12.65
#